data_AF-A0A830FH00-F1
#
_entry.id   AF-A0A830FH00-F1
#
_cell.length_a   1.000
_cell.length_b   1.000
_cell.length_c   1.000
_cell.angle_alpha   90.00
_cell.angle_beta   90.00
_cell.angle_gamma   90.00
#
_symmetry.space_group_name_H-M   'P 1'
#
loop_
_entity.id
_entity.type
_entity.pdbx_description
1 polymer ?
#
loop_
_entity_poly.entity_id
_entity_poly.type
_entity_poly.pdbx_seq_one_letter_code
_entity_poly.pdbx_strand_id
1 'polypeptide(L)'
;MEQMDGLDVVGCERCDDLCGSRSRIVNGVGPADADLLFVGEAPGANEDEQGEPFVGRSGDVLDDGLRDAGLDRGDVRITNCVRCRPPDNRDPRTGELANCRDYLETEIDRVDPEVVVTLGKVPAEHLLERDVAVTGEAGDVFDVAIAGQPRRVLVSVHPAATLYDPSQKETFEAALTTAAEFTDAQSGQSRLGEF
;
A
#
# COMPACT_ATOMS: atom_id res chain seq x y z
N MET A 1 -9.53 -19.82 1.94
CA MET A 1 -9.70 -18.73 2.94
C MET A 1 -11.18 -18.49 3.11
N GLU A 2 -11.79 -18.98 4.19
CA GLU A 2 -13.25 -18.92 4.41
C GLU A 2 -13.78 -17.51 4.74
N GLN A 3 -12.90 -16.50 4.80
CA GLN A 3 -13.23 -15.14 5.23
C GLN A 3 -12.88 -14.08 4.17
N MET A 4 -12.65 -14.47 2.91
CA MET A 4 -12.50 -13.55 1.78
C MET A 4 -13.61 -13.74 0.75
N ASP A 5 -14.17 -12.64 0.26
CA ASP A 5 -15.04 -12.59 -0.92
C ASP A 5 -14.36 -11.70 -1.96
N GLY A 6 -13.95 -12.28 -3.09
CA GLY A 6 -13.03 -11.60 -4.01
C GLY A 6 -11.75 -11.16 -3.28
N LEU A 7 -11.38 -9.88 -3.41
CA LEU A 7 -10.21 -9.29 -2.74
C LEU A 7 -10.50 -8.82 -1.30
N ASP A 8 -11.76 -8.87 -0.87
CA ASP A 8 -12.21 -8.28 0.37
C ASP A 8 -12.25 -9.31 1.50
N VAL A 9 -11.76 -8.90 2.67
CA VAL A 9 -11.90 -9.66 3.91
C VAL A 9 -13.23 -9.29 4.56
N VAL A 10 -14.09 -10.28 4.83
CA VAL A 10 -15.49 -10.05 5.22
C VAL A 10 -15.81 -10.38 6.69
N GLY A 11 -14.90 -11.02 7.42
CA GLY A 11 -15.21 -11.49 8.78
C GLY A 11 -14.02 -12.07 9.55
N CYS A 12 -12.86 -11.40 9.50
CA CYS A 12 -11.67 -11.88 10.20
C CYS A 12 -11.72 -11.68 11.70
N GLU A 13 -11.40 -12.72 12.48
CA GLU A 13 -11.37 -12.70 13.96
C GLU A 13 -10.01 -13.17 14.52
N ARG A 14 -8.94 -13.18 13.71
CA ARG A 14 -7.63 -13.75 14.11
C ARG A 14 -6.87 -12.93 15.17
N CYS A 15 -7.26 -11.67 15.40
CA CYS A 15 -6.54 -10.73 16.27
C CYS A 15 -7.52 -10.07 17.26
N ASP A 16 -7.57 -10.53 18.52
CA ASP A 16 -8.52 -10.03 19.51
C ASP A 16 -8.45 -8.50 19.69
N ASP A 17 -7.25 -7.94 19.86
CA ASP A 17 -7.05 -6.50 20.06
C ASP A 17 -7.57 -5.68 18.87
N LEU A 18 -7.25 -6.07 17.64
CA LEU A 18 -7.70 -5.37 16.43
C LEU A 18 -9.20 -5.54 16.18
N CYS A 19 -9.75 -6.72 16.47
CA CYS A 19 -11.18 -6.97 16.33
C CYS A 19 -12.00 -6.22 17.38
N GLY A 20 -11.44 -6.04 18.58
CA GLY A 20 -12.05 -5.27 19.66
C GLY A 20 -11.95 -3.75 19.46
N SER A 21 -10.97 -3.25 18.69
CA SER A 21 -10.79 -1.81 18.44
C SER A 21 -11.43 -1.30 17.16
N ARG A 22 -11.53 -2.14 16.11
CA ARG A 22 -12.06 -1.71 14.81
C ARG A 22 -13.55 -1.43 14.86
N SER A 23 -13.98 -0.43 14.10
CA SER A 23 -15.38 -0.23 13.73
C SER A 23 -15.75 -1.10 12.54
N ARG A 24 -14.81 -1.29 11.60
CA ARG A 24 -14.98 -2.14 10.41
C ARG A 24 -13.64 -2.63 9.88
N ILE A 25 -13.69 -3.59 8.97
CA ILE A 25 -12.53 -4.02 8.19
C ILE A 25 -12.35 -3.01 7.05
N VAL A 26 -11.13 -2.50 6.88
CA VAL A 26 -10.75 -1.56 5.82
C VAL A 26 -10.03 -2.35 4.72
N ASN A 27 -10.80 -2.76 3.71
CA ASN A 27 -10.27 -3.47 2.55
C ASN A 27 -9.61 -2.51 1.55
N GLY A 28 -8.89 -3.06 0.57
CA GLY A 28 -8.18 -2.29 -0.43
C GLY A 28 -9.15 -1.75 -1.47
N VAL A 29 -8.88 -0.56 -1.99
CA VAL A 29 -9.69 0.09 -3.04
C VAL A 29 -8.88 0.29 -4.31
N GLY A 30 -9.58 0.49 -5.42
CA GLY A 30 -9.01 0.59 -6.76
C GLY A 30 -9.21 -0.68 -7.60
N PRO A 31 -8.67 -0.71 -8.82
CA PRO A 31 -8.85 -1.82 -9.76
C PRO A 31 -8.31 -3.14 -9.20
N ALA A 32 -8.86 -4.26 -9.67
CA ALA A 32 -8.41 -5.60 -9.31
C ALA A 32 -7.25 -6.09 -10.19
N ASP A 33 -6.88 -5.30 -11.18
CA ASP A 33 -5.85 -5.51 -12.21
C ASP A 33 -4.93 -4.28 -12.32
N ALA A 34 -4.77 -3.53 -11.23
CA ALA A 34 -3.94 -2.33 -11.20
C ALA A 34 -2.45 -2.68 -11.32
N ASP A 35 -1.73 -1.98 -12.21
CA ASP A 35 -0.27 -2.14 -12.36
C ASP A 35 0.50 -1.70 -11.10
N LEU A 36 -0.07 -0.75 -10.33
CA LEU A 36 0.51 -0.24 -9.09
C LEU A 36 -0.36 -0.61 -7.89
N LEU A 37 0.26 -1.25 -6.89
CA LEU A 37 -0.35 -1.55 -5.60
C LEU A 37 0.39 -0.85 -4.47
N PHE A 38 -0.24 0.15 -3.85
CA PHE A 38 0.27 0.87 -2.68
C PHE A 38 -0.10 0.16 -1.39
N VAL A 39 0.87 -0.09 -0.52
CA VAL A 39 0.69 -0.79 0.76
C VAL A 39 1.16 0.10 1.91
N GLY A 40 0.21 0.58 2.71
CA GLY A 40 0.47 1.24 3.98
C GLY A 40 0.57 0.28 5.16
N GLU A 41 0.69 0.85 6.36
CA GLU A 41 0.85 0.09 7.59
C GLU A 41 -0.48 -0.47 8.12
N ALA A 42 -1.40 0.43 8.47
CA ALA A 42 -2.67 0.12 9.11
C ALA A 42 -3.69 1.26 8.89
N PRO A 43 -5.00 1.00 9.04
CA PRO A 43 -6.01 2.05 8.98
C PRO A 43 -5.91 3.00 10.17
N GLY A 44 -6.10 4.30 9.93
CA GLY A 44 -6.29 5.31 10.95
C GLY A 44 -7.74 5.43 11.39
N ALA A 45 -8.04 6.47 12.18
CA ALA A 45 -9.39 6.71 12.70
C ALA A 45 -10.42 7.00 11.59
N ASN A 46 -10.04 7.80 10.59
CA ASN A 46 -10.92 8.16 9.50
C ASN A 46 -11.18 6.96 8.59
N GLU A 47 -10.15 6.17 8.32
CA GLU A 47 -10.23 4.94 7.53
C GLU A 47 -11.12 3.90 8.22
N ASP A 48 -10.99 3.72 9.53
CA ASP A 48 -11.86 2.83 10.32
C ASP A 48 -13.32 3.32 10.36
N GLU A 49 -13.56 4.62 10.39
CA GLU A 49 -14.91 5.19 10.36
C GLU A 49 -15.55 5.05 8.97
N GLN A 50 -14.79 5.20 7.88
CA GLN A 50 -15.31 5.26 6.53
C GLN A 50 -15.26 3.90 5.80
N GLY A 51 -14.27 3.07 6.11
CA GLY A 51 -14.08 1.74 5.52
C GLY A 51 -13.19 1.72 4.29
N GLU A 52 -12.49 2.83 4.04
CA GLU A 52 -11.62 3.03 2.88
C GLU A 52 -10.22 3.45 3.37
N PRO A 53 -9.14 2.92 2.78
CA PRO A 53 -7.78 3.24 3.18
C PRO A 53 -7.36 4.61 2.63
N PHE A 54 -6.49 5.32 3.37
CA PHE A 54 -5.93 6.61 2.98
C PHE A 54 -7.03 7.64 2.64
N VAL A 55 -7.92 7.90 3.61
CA VAL A 55 -8.97 8.95 3.53
C VAL A 55 -8.80 10.04 4.59
N GLY A 56 -7.77 9.93 5.43
CA GLY A 56 -7.30 11.02 6.30
C GLY A 56 -6.25 11.91 5.63
N ARG A 57 -5.55 12.71 6.44
CA ARG A 57 -4.55 13.69 5.94
C ARG A 57 -3.41 13.06 5.15
N SER A 58 -2.98 11.85 5.51
CA SER A 58 -1.98 11.11 4.74
C SER A 58 -2.52 10.62 3.40
N GLY A 59 -3.84 10.42 3.30
CA GLY A 59 -4.53 10.16 2.05
C GLY A 59 -4.53 11.38 1.14
N ASP A 60 -4.85 12.56 1.68
CA ASP A 60 -4.79 13.82 0.91
C ASP A 60 -3.39 14.04 0.30
N VAL A 61 -2.33 13.78 1.08
CA VAL A 61 -0.94 13.89 0.59
C VAL A 61 -0.63 12.84 -0.47
N LEU A 62 -1.12 11.60 -0.31
CA LEU A 62 -0.95 10.55 -1.31
C LEU A 62 -1.65 10.95 -2.61
N ASP A 63 -2.87 11.47 -2.54
CA ASP A 63 -3.66 11.90 -3.69
C ASP A 63 -3.00 13.06 -4.45
N ASP A 64 -2.46 14.03 -3.72
CA ASP A 64 -1.69 15.13 -4.31
C ASP A 64 -0.41 14.61 -4.99
N GLY A 65 0.33 13.71 -4.31
CA GLY A 65 1.54 13.12 -4.87
C GLY A 65 1.27 12.27 -6.11
N LEU A 66 0.22 11.45 -6.11
CA LEU A 66 -0.19 10.66 -7.28
C LEU A 66 -0.49 11.59 -8.46
N ARG A 67 -1.26 12.66 -8.22
CA ARG A 67 -1.60 13.65 -9.25
C ARG A 67 -0.35 14.33 -9.82
N ASP A 68 0.59 14.72 -8.96
CA ASP A 68 1.83 15.36 -9.37
C ASP A 68 2.74 14.41 -10.18
N ALA A 69 2.67 13.10 -9.90
CA ALA A 69 3.33 12.04 -10.68
C ALA A 69 2.56 11.63 -11.95
N GLY A 70 1.41 12.25 -12.24
CA GLY A 70 0.59 11.94 -13.42
C GLY A 70 -0.25 10.65 -13.29
N LEU A 71 -0.45 10.15 -12.07
CA LEU A 71 -1.25 8.96 -11.77
C LEU A 71 -2.64 9.37 -11.26
N ASP A 72 -3.69 8.67 -11.70
CA ASP A 72 -5.03 8.81 -11.15
C ASP A 72 -5.22 7.83 -9.97
N ARG A 73 -5.83 8.29 -8.87
CA ARG A 73 -6.15 7.44 -7.72
C ARG A 73 -7.05 6.26 -8.13
N GLY A 74 -7.91 6.44 -9.12
CA GLY A 74 -8.81 5.42 -9.65
C GLY A 74 -8.12 4.34 -10.49
N ASP A 75 -6.88 4.58 -10.94
CA ASP A 75 -6.10 3.64 -11.74
C ASP A 75 -5.11 2.82 -10.90
N VAL A 76 -4.93 3.16 -9.63
CA VAL A 76 -4.04 2.46 -8.70
C VAL A 76 -4.83 1.72 -7.63
N ARG A 77 -4.25 0.66 -7.08
CA ARG A 77 -4.82 -0.04 -5.93
C ARG A 77 -4.12 0.39 -4.65
N ILE A 78 -4.88 0.63 -3.58
CA ILE A 78 -4.36 1.08 -2.29
C ILE A 78 -4.87 0.15 -1.17
N THR A 79 -3.97 -0.32 -0.32
CA THR A 79 -4.26 -1.24 0.78
C THR A 79 -3.31 -1.02 1.97
N ASN A 80 -3.39 -1.87 3.01
CA ASN A 80 -2.52 -1.85 4.19
C ASN A 80 -2.09 -3.26 4.59
N CYS A 81 -0.98 -3.38 5.33
CA CYS A 81 -0.52 -4.65 5.87
C CYS A 81 -1.52 -5.31 6.82
N VAL A 82 -2.19 -4.52 7.66
CA VAL A 82 -3.34 -4.96 8.45
C VAL A 82 -4.62 -4.27 7.99
N ARG A 83 -5.75 -4.97 8.01
CA ARG A 83 -7.05 -4.42 7.58
C ARG A 83 -7.86 -3.76 8.69
N CYS A 84 -7.30 -3.63 9.89
CA CYS A 84 -8.04 -3.19 11.08
C CYS A 84 -7.21 -2.18 11.84
N ARG A 85 -7.85 -1.10 12.30
CA ARG A 85 -7.20 -0.03 13.05
C ARG A 85 -6.73 -0.53 14.43
N PRO A 86 -5.43 -0.42 14.74
CA PRO A 86 -4.92 -0.73 16.08
C PRO A 86 -5.42 0.27 17.13
N PRO A 87 -5.59 -0.15 18.40
CA PRO A 87 -5.95 0.74 19.50
C PRO A 87 -5.04 1.97 19.55
N ASP A 88 -5.61 3.16 19.73
CA ASP A 88 -4.89 4.43 19.82
C ASP A 88 -3.99 4.77 18.60
N ASN A 89 -4.22 4.15 17.43
CA ASN A 89 -3.36 4.26 16.24
C ASN A 89 -1.88 3.90 16.50
N ARG A 90 -1.62 2.95 17.41
CA ARG A 90 -0.28 2.36 17.55
C ARG A 90 0.10 1.57 16.28
N ASP A 91 1.38 1.31 16.11
CA ASP A 91 1.85 0.38 15.09
C ASP A 91 1.30 -1.04 15.33
N PRO A 92 1.01 -1.81 14.26
CA PRO A 92 0.60 -3.20 14.37
C PRO A 92 1.75 -4.06 14.90
N ARG A 93 1.42 -5.01 15.79
CA ARG A 93 2.38 -5.95 16.37
C ARG A 93 2.75 -7.01 15.34
N THR A 94 3.92 -7.64 15.52
CA THR A 94 4.40 -8.73 14.65
C THR A 94 3.36 -9.85 14.47
N GLY A 95 2.65 -10.25 15.53
CA GLY A 95 1.60 -11.26 15.43
C GLY A 95 0.37 -10.79 14.64
N GLU A 96 0.03 -9.50 14.70
CA GLU A 96 -1.08 -8.91 13.94
C GLU A 96 -0.76 -8.83 12.45
N LEU A 97 0.46 -8.42 12.12
CA LEU A 97 1.00 -8.45 10.77
C LEU A 97 1.00 -9.89 10.22
N ALA A 98 1.54 -10.85 10.97
CA ALA A 98 1.58 -12.25 10.55
C ALA A 98 0.18 -12.83 10.30
N ASN A 99 -0.79 -12.53 11.16
CA ASN A 99 -2.16 -13.00 11.01
C ASN A 99 -2.87 -12.45 9.76
N CYS A 100 -2.53 -11.23 9.35
CA CYS A 100 -3.12 -10.55 8.21
C CYS A 100 -2.34 -10.77 6.91
N ARG A 101 -1.11 -11.31 7.00
CA ARG A 101 -0.21 -11.51 5.85
C ARG A 101 -0.83 -12.35 4.75
N ASP A 102 -1.50 -13.46 5.07
CA ASP A 102 -2.17 -14.30 4.05
C ASP A 102 -3.15 -13.49 3.18
N TYR A 103 -3.86 -12.53 3.77
CA TYR A 103 -4.81 -11.68 3.02
C TYR A 103 -4.09 -10.71 2.10
N LEU A 104 -3.00 -10.10 2.57
CA LEU A 104 -2.18 -9.21 1.75
C LEU A 104 -1.52 -9.98 0.61
N GLU A 105 -0.93 -11.14 0.89
CA GLU A 105 -0.30 -11.98 -0.13
C GLU A 105 -1.30 -12.45 -1.17
N THR A 106 -2.52 -12.81 -0.76
CA THR A 106 -3.60 -13.17 -1.68
C THR A 106 -4.05 -11.99 -2.53
N GLU A 107 -4.10 -10.79 -1.95
CA GLU A 107 -4.43 -9.57 -2.71
C GLU A 107 -3.34 -9.26 -3.73
N ILE A 108 -2.07 -9.29 -3.34
CA ILE A 108 -0.92 -9.09 -4.25
C ILE A 108 -0.92 -10.13 -5.38
N ASP A 109 -1.13 -11.41 -5.04
CA ASP A 109 -1.17 -12.51 -6.01
C ASP A 109 -2.28 -12.34 -7.04
N ARG A 110 -3.48 -11.96 -6.59
CA ARG A 110 -4.65 -11.82 -7.48
C ARG A 110 -4.65 -10.56 -8.31
N VAL A 111 -4.08 -9.48 -7.77
CA VAL A 111 -3.95 -8.21 -8.48
C VAL A 111 -2.82 -8.28 -9.50
N ASP A 112 -1.78 -9.08 -9.21
CA ASP A 112 -0.63 -9.30 -10.07
C ASP A 112 0.04 -7.98 -10.54
N PRO A 113 0.32 -7.02 -9.64
CA PRO A 113 0.81 -5.70 -10.05
C PRO A 113 2.23 -5.77 -10.61
N GLU A 114 2.56 -4.85 -11.53
CA GLU A 114 3.92 -4.65 -12.06
C GLU A 114 4.89 -4.23 -10.94
N VAL A 115 4.41 -3.44 -9.97
CA VAL A 115 5.17 -3.09 -8.76
C VAL A 115 4.27 -2.87 -7.54
N VAL A 116 4.74 -3.34 -6.39
CA VAL A 116 4.15 -3.05 -5.07
C VAL A 116 4.92 -1.89 -4.44
N VAL A 117 4.24 -0.80 -4.10
CA VAL A 117 4.83 0.39 -3.48
C VAL A 117 4.57 0.39 -1.99
N THR A 118 5.60 0.20 -1.17
CA THR A 118 5.47 0.24 0.29
C THR A 118 5.57 1.67 0.81
N LEU A 119 4.60 2.09 1.62
CA LEU A 119 4.53 3.44 2.18
C LEU A 119 4.98 3.44 3.65
N GLY A 120 6.27 3.64 3.87
CA GLY A 120 6.88 3.68 5.20
C GLY A 120 7.56 2.38 5.62
N LYS A 121 8.04 2.38 6.88
CA LYS A 121 8.95 1.34 7.39
C LYS A 121 8.28 -0.01 7.55
N VAL A 122 7.14 -0.06 8.23
CA VAL A 122 6.44 -1.31 8.54
C VAL A 122 6.10 -2.11 7.28
N PRO A 123 5.45 -1.56 6.24
CA PRO A 123 5.17 -2.33 5.03
C PRO A 123 6.43 -2.76 4.28
N ALA A 124 7.47 -1.92 4.25
CA ALA A 124 8.74 -2.25 3.61
C ALA A 124 9.43 -3.44 4.30
N GLU A 125 9.59 -3.41 5.62
CA GLU A 125 10.19 -4.52 6.37
C GLU A 125 9.32 -5.78 6.32
N HIS A 126 8.00 -5.62 6.31
CA HIS A 126 7.07 -6.74 6.27
C HIS A 126 7.13 -7.51 4.94
N LEU A 127 7.25 -6.82 3.80
CA LEU A 127 7.31 -7.44 2.47
C LEU A 127 8.72 -7.83 2.04
N LEU A 128 9.75 -7.09 2.46
CA LEU A 128 11.16 -7.40 2.14
C LEU A 128 11.79 -8.40 3.11
N GLU A 129 11.15 -8.66 4.25
CA GLU A 129 11.60 -9.60 5.29
C GLU A 129 13.01 -9.29 5.83
N ARG A 130 13.35 -8.01 5.91
CA ARG A 130 14.62 -7.47 6.43
C ARG A 130 14.41 -6.09 7.04
N ASP A 131 15.39 -5.61 7.82
CA ASP A 131 15.44 -4.21 8.22
C ASP A 131 15.59 -3.28 7.00
N VAL A 132 14.89 -2.15 7.02
CA VAL A 132 14.87 -1.16 5.92
C VAL A 132 15.14 0.25 6.46
N ALA A 133 16.14 0.92 5.89
CA ALA A 133 16.42 2.33 6.12
C ALA A 133 15.61 3.19 5.14
N VAL A 134 14.30 3.35 5.41
CA VAL A 134 13.31 3.92 4.46
C VAL A 134 13.78 5.18 3.75
N THR A 135 14.28 6.20 4.44
CA THR A 135 14.71 7.45 3.79
C THR A 135 15.92 7.25 2.86
N GLY A 136 16.79 6.29 3.15
CA GLY A 136 17.97 5.98 2.33
C GLY A 136 17.69 5.04 1.16
N GLU A 137 16.60 4.26 1.25
CA GLU A 137 16.22 3.24 0.26
C GLU A 137 14.96 3.66 -0.53
N ALA A 138 14.39 4.83 -0.25
CA ALA A 138 13.22 5.33 -0.95
C ALA A 138 13.55 5.58 -2.43
N GLY A 139 12.72 5.03 -3.32
CA GLY A 139 12.95 5.01 -4.77
C GLY A 139 13.68 3.76 -5.27
N ASP A 140 14.28 2.94 -4.38
CA ASP A 140 14.88 1.67 -4.78
C ASP A 140 13.81 0.61 -5.02
N VAL A 141 14.07 -0.25 -6.01
CA VAL A 141 13.23 -1.40 -6.38
C VAL A 141 13.97 -2.69 -6.04
N PHE A 142 13.27 -3.60 -5.36
CA PHE A 142 13.80 -4.90 -4.96
C PHE A 142 12.97 -6.03 -5.57
N ASP A 143 13.64 -7.01 -6.18
CA ASP A 143 13.01 -8.27 -6.55
C ASP A 143 12.97 -9.21 -5.34
N VAL A 144 11.76 -9.60 -4.92
CA VAL A 144 11.52 -10.49 -3.77
C VAL A 144 10.52 -11.59 -4.13
N ALA A 145 10.42 -12.60 -3.28
CA ALA A 145 9.41 -13.64 -3.41
C ALA A 145 8.31 -13.41 -2.36
N ILE A 146 7.09 -13.09 -2.79
CA ILE A 146 5.91 -12.96 -1.92
C ILE A 146 5.00 -14.15 -2.20
N ALA A 147 4.66 -14.94 -1.18
CA ALA A 147 3.96 -16.23 -1.33
C ALA A 147 4.61 -17.18 -2.38
N GLY A 148 5.92 -17.11 -2.54
CA GLY A 148 6.68 -17.91 -3.51
C GLY A 148 6.63 -17.40 -4.96
N GLN A 149 6.00 -16.25 -5.20
CA GLN A 149 5.96 -15.62 -6.53
C GLN A 149 6.92 -14.42 -6.61
N PRO A 150 7.62 -14.24 -7.74
CA PRO A 150 8.48 -13.08 -7.93
C PRO A 150 7.64 -11.80 -7.98
N ARG A 151 8.01 -10.82 -7.17
CA ARG A 151 7.38 -9.50 -7.08
C ARG A 151 8.45 -8.42 -7.01
N ARG A 152 8.16 -7.27 -7.63
CA ARG A 152 8.95 -6.05 -7.46
C ARG A 152 8.35 -5.21 -6.35
N VAL A 153 9.18 -4.78 -5.41
CA VAL A 153 8.78 -3.91 -4.31
C VAL A 153 9.59 -2.63 -4.40
N LEU A 154 8.88 -1.50 -4.56
CA LEU A 154 9.46 -0.16 -4.49
C LEU A 154 9.25 0.41 -3.08
N VAL A 155 10.33 0.88 -2.47
CA VAL A 155 10.29 1.49 -1.14
C VAL A 155 9.98 2.97 -1.26
N SER A 156 9.08 3.48 -0.42
CA SER A 156 8.78 4.90 -0.30
C SER A 156 8.63 5.30 1.16
N VAL A 157 8.82 6.58 1.45
CA VAL A 157 8.48 7.16 2.77
C VAL A 157 6.96 7.21 2.94
N HIS A 158 6.47 7.16 4.18
CA HIS A 158 5.04 7.30 4.40
C HIS A 158 4.59 8.75 4.09
N PRO A 159 3.44 8.97 3.41
CA PRO A 159 2.93 10.31 3.12
C PRO A 159 2.80 11.22 4.35
N ALA A 160 2.59 10.67 5.55
CA ALA A 160 2.47 11.45 6.77
C ALA A 160 3.79 12.10 7.18
N ALA A 161 4.94 11.53 6.80
CA ALA A 161 6.26 12.08 7.11
C ALA A 161 6.48 13.46 6.47
N THR A 162 5.90 13.69 5.29
CA THR A 162 6.02 14.97 4.56
C THR A 162 5.29 16.13 5.25
N LEU A 163 4.30 15.82 6.11
CA LEU A 163 3.58 16.82 6.91
C LEU A 163 4.46 17.44 8.01
N TYR A 164 5.50 16.73 8.43
CA TYR A 164 6.38 17.13 9.53
C TYR A 164 7.78 17.54 9.04
N ASP A 165 8.24 16.95 7.95
CA ASP A 165 9.57 17.19 7.38
C ASP A 165 9.48 17.44 5.86
N PRO A 166 9.72 18.69 5.41
CA PRO A 166 9.72 19.03 4.00
C PRO A 166 10.72 18.24 3.15
N SER A 167 11.84 17.79 3.70
CA SER A 167 12.83 16.99 2.95
C SER A 167 12.28 15.61 2.53
N GLN A 168 11.32 15.08 3.31
CA GLN A 168 10.65 13.83 2.97
C GLN A 168 9.68 14.01 1.81
N LYS A 169 9.25 15.24 1.50
CA LYS A 169 8.38 15.52 0.36
C LYS A 169 9.08 15.19 -0.97
N GLU A 170 10.30 15.70 -1.16
CA GLU A 170 11.09 15.41 -2.37
C GLU A 170 11.37 13.90 -2.50
N THR A 171 11.64 13.24 -1.38
CA THR A 171 11.88 11.78 -1.34
C THR A 171 10.61 10.99 -1.73
N PHE A 172 9.46 11.41 -1.24
CA PHE A 172 8.16 10.83 -1.57
C PHE A 172 7.81 11.01 -3.05
N GLU A 173 7.94 12.22 -3.57
CA GLU A 173 7.67 12.56 -4.98
C GLU A 173 8.58 11.80 -5.94
N ALA A 174 9.87 11.65 -5.60
CA ALA A 174 10.80 10.85 -6.37
C ALA A 174 10.38 9.37 -6.44
N ALA A 175 9.97 8.79 -5.32
CA ALA A 175 9.49 7.41 -5.28
C ALA A 175 8.21 7.20 -6.11
N LEU A 176 7.28 8.17 -6.10
CA LEU A 176 6.08 8.13 -6.95
C LEU A 176 6.41 8.28 -8.43
N THR A 177 7.39 9.11 -8.77
CA THR A 177 7.89 9.23 -10.15
C THR A 177 8.42 7.89 -10.65
N THR A 178 9.25 7.21 -9.86
CA THR A 178 9.75 5.86 -10.18
C THR A 178 8.59 4.86 -10.30
N ALA A 179 7.58 4.93 -9.43
CA ALA A 179 6.40 4.07 -9.53
C ALA A 179 5.64 4.29 -10.85
N ALA A 180 5.49 5.54 -11.31
CA ALA A 180 4.79 5.85 -12.55
C ALA A 180 5.45 5.24 -13.79
N GLU A 181 6.78 5.06 -13.79
CA GLU A 181 7.51 4.41 -14.90
C GLU A 181 7.03 2.98 -15.18
N PHE A 182 6.48 2.28 -14.17
CA PHE A 182 5.93 0.93 -14.34
C PHE A 182 4.58 0.91 -15.06
N THR A 183 3.84 2.03 -15.07
CA THR A 183 2.59 2.16 -15.84
C THR A 183 2.87 2.51 -17.30
N ASP A 184 3.93 3.28 -17.56
CA ASP A 184 4.30 3.71 -18.91
C ASP A 184 5.02 2.63 -19.74
N ALA A 185 5.63 1.63 -19.09
CA ALA A 185 6.30 0.53 -19.80
C ALA A 185 5.32 -0.30 -20.67
N GLN A 186 4.03 -0.29 -20.36
CA GLN A 186 2.96 -0.93 -21.14
C GLN A 186 2.39 0.00 -22.25
N SER A 187 2.58 1.32 -22.16
CA SER A 187 2.08 2.29 -23.16
C SER A 187 2.94 2.34 -24.45
N GLY A 188 4.01 1.53 -24.52
CA GLY A 188 4.85 1.30 -25.71
C GLY A 188 4.14 0.63 -26.90
N GLN A 189 2.89 0.20 -26.75
CA GLN A 189 1.98 -0.08 -27.87
C GLN A 189 0.69 0.72 -27.68
N SER A 190 0.62 1.89 -28.33
CA SER A 190 -0.57 2.73 -28.61
C SER A 190 -0.57 4.14 -28.02
N ARG A 191 0.47 4.93 -28.32
CA ARG A 191 0.31 6.40 -28.52
C ARG A 191 0.99 6.87 -29.82
N LEU A 192 0.92 6.04 -30.87
CA LEU A 192 1.12 6.49 -32.26
C LEU A 192 -0.25 6.56 -32.95
N GLY A 193 -0.77 7.78 -33.04
CA GLY A 193 -2.11 8.13 -33.55
C GLY A 193 -2.80 8.99 -32.49
N GLU A 194 -3.19 10.24 -32.71
CA GLU A 194 -3.60 10.91 -33.94
C GLU A 194 -3.26 12.41 -33.87
N PHE A 195 -2.93 12.94 -35.07
CA PHE A 195 -2.85 14.31 -35.60
C PHE A 195 -2.94 15.54 -34.67
#